data_AF-A0A925MNB0-F1
#
_entry.id   AF-A0A925MNB0-F1
#
_cell.length_a   1.000
_cell.length_b   1.000
_cell.length_c   1.000
_cell.angle_alpha   90.00
_cell.angle_beta   90.00
_cell.angle_gamma   90.00
#
_symmetry.space_group_name_H-M   'P 1'
#
loop_
_entity.id
_entity.type
_entity.pdbx_description
1 polymer ?
#
loop_
_entity_poly.entity_id
_entity_poly.type
_entity_poly.pdbx_seq_one_letter_code
_entity_poly.pdbx_strand_id
1 'polypeptide(L)'
;MIRRLSAFVLFLACAGHVFGYGNAGHQTIGTIAEKYLEGSRALEEVRKLLHKDEGLDRAATWMDRAKLPDKYLTNEMKDLVANNPDSHSFHYCDVPFQQKVYRDGATGTNAHDIVHVMEICIKVLQAPDDNGDNPLKIHKRVALMMLAHLVGDLHQPLHVGCSYVDADNHFVDPDTGAKGQEDAGGNYFHIKQRKGIALHGYWDTQTVKMARDHLLKKIPPTEDSAPEEPASKDPAVEVAAVRDFSTALMKAHPRQSEWIGKGPVDTWPVQWATESIVLSKICFECITPSDRFLVPKDDKHPDREEHFEWVITLPSDYPVKSRDVVEVELSKAGYRLAALLKTIWPDKK
;
A
#
# COMPACT_ATOMS: atom_id res chain seq x y z
N MET A 1 -34.47 -40.46 13.82
CA MET A 1 -34.07 -39.09 14.22
C MET A 1 -32.55 -39.03 14.26
N ILE A 2 -31.90 -38.55 13.19
CA ILE A 2 -30.45 -38.32 13.16
C ILE A 2 -30.27 -36.81 13.35
N ARG A 3 -29.83 -36.39 14.54
CA ARG A 3 -29.43 -35.01 14.83
C ARG A 3 -28.14 -34.72 14.07
N ARG A 4 -28.22 -33.88 13.03
CA ARG A 4 -27.03 -33.26 12.43
C ARG A 4 -26.51 -32.23 13.43
N LEU A 5 -25.33 -32.46 14.00
CA LEU A 5 -24.57 -31.43 14.69
C LEU A 5 -23.99 -30.49 13.64
N SER A 6 -24.53 -29.27 13.54
CA SER A 6 -23.88 -28.19 12.80
C SER A 6 -22.66 -27.74 13.59
N ALA A 7 -21.46 -28.03 13.08
CA ALA A 7 -20.23 -27.49 13.62
C ALA A 7 -20.13 -26.01 13.23
N PHE A 8 -20.30 -25.12 14.21
CA PHE A 8 -20.05 -23.69 14.07
C PHE A 8 -18.52 -23.50 14.08
N VAL A 9 -17.90 -23.38 12.91
CA VAL A 9 -16.50 -22.97 12.81
C VAL A 9 -16.47 -21.46 13.03
N LEU A 10 -16.09 -21.05 14.24
CA LEU A 10 -15.87 -19.65 14.57
C LEU A 10 -14.56 -19.21 13.92
N PHE A 11 -14.64 -18.64 12.72
CA PHE A 11 -13.53 -17.90 12.13
C PHE A 11 -13.37 -16.60 12.94
N LEU A 12 -12.34 -16.53 13.79
CA LEU A 12 -11.93 -15.28 14.39
C LEU A 12 -11.37 -14.42 13.26
N ALA A 13 -12.19 -13.50 12.74
CA ALA A 13 -11.73 -12.44 11.84
C ALA A 13 -10.81 -11.50 12.63
N CYS A 14 -9.51 -11.79 12.64
CA CYS A 14 -8.52 -10.78 13.01
C CYS A 14 -8.49 -9.75 11.87
N ALA A 15 -9.23 -8.67 12.03
CA ALA A 15 -9.03 -7.44 11.25
C ALA A 15 -7.66 -6.84 11.64
N GLY A 16 -6.59 -7.43 11.11
CA GLY A 16 -5.30 -6.76 11.05
C GLY A 16 -5.49 -5.53 10.18
N HIS A 17 -5.14 -4.36 10.70
CA HIS A 17 -5.00 -3.19 9.85
C HIS A 17 -3.81 -3.50 8.96
N VAL A 18 -4.09 -3.81 7.70
CA VAL A 18 -3.05 -4.08 6.73
C VAL A 18 -2.76 -2.76 6.01
N PHE A 19 -1.49 -2.46 5.89
CA PHE A 19 -0.93 -1.21 5.40
C PHE A 19 -0.07 -1.51 4.18
N GLY A 20 0.03 -0.62 3.19
CA GLY A 20 0.73 -0.92 1.94
C GLY A 20 2.19 -1.29 2.15
N TYR A 21 2.60 -2.48 1.72
CA TYR A 21 3.92 -3.04 2.04
C TYR A 21 4.32 -3.08 3.53
N GLY A 22 3.37 -2.84 4.45
CA GLY A 22 3.59 -2.74 5.89
C GLY A 22 4.67 -1.73 6.30
N ASN A 23 4.97 -1.69 7.61
CA ASN A 23 6.01 -0.80 8.14
C ASN A 23 7.38 -1.03 7.47
N ALA A 24 7.77 -2.30 7.27
CA ALA A 24 9.08 -2.64 6.73
C ALA A 24 9.25 -2.18 5.28
N GLY A 25 8.22 -2.30 4.45
CA GLY A 25 8.25 -1.84 3.06
C GLY A 25 8.31 -0.32 2.97
N HIS A 26 7.45 0.39 3.71
CA HIS A 26 7.48 1.86 3.74
C HIS A 26 8.82 2.41 4.25
N GLN A 27 9.37 1.85 5.33
CA GLN A 27 10.70 2.25 5.82
C GLN A 27 11.79 2.02 4.77
N THR A 28 11.70 0.92 4.02
CA THR A 28 12.62 0.60 2.93
C THR A 28 12.50 1.63 1.80
N ILE A 29 11.29 1.96 1.36
CA ILE A 29 11.02 2.98 0.33
C ILE A 29 11.58 4.34 0.75
N GLY A 30 11.28 4.78 1.97
CA GLY A 30 11.81 6.03 2.52
C GLY A 30 13.34 6.04 2.60
N THR A 31 13.94 4.94 3.03
CA THR A 31 15.41 4.77 3.07
C THR A 31 16.04 4.88 1.68
N ILE A 32 15.48 4.18 0.69
CA ILE A 32 15.95 4.24 -0.70
C ILE A 32 15.81 5.66 -1.26
N ALA A 33 14.69 6.33 -0.98
CA ALA A 33 14.44 7.69 -1.42
C ALA A 33 15.49 8.68 -0.86
N GLU A 34 15.77 8.65 0.44
CA GLU A 34 16.81 9.50 1.04
C GLU A 34 18.18 9.27 0.39
N LYS A 35 18.55 8.01 0.11
CA LYS A 35 19.79 7.69 -0.59
C LYS A 35 19.89 8.33 -1.97
N TYR A 36 18.80 8.36 -2.72
CA TYR A 36 18.78 9.04 -4.01
C TYR A 36 18.70 10.58 -3.91
N LEU A 37 18.33 11.13 -2.75
CA LEU A 37 18.28 12.56 -2.48
C LEU A 37 19.60 13.14 -1.94
N GLU A 38 20.55 12.31 -1.51
CA GLU A 38 21.85 12.76 -0.99
C GLU A 38 22.52 13.82 -1.89
N GLY A 39 22.91 14.95 -1.28
CA GLY A 39 23.56 16.07 -1.97
C GLY A 39 22.63 16.98 -2.79
N SER A 40 21.32 16.72 -2.83
CA SER A 40 20.36 17.58 -3.54
C SER A 40 19.69 18.61 -2.64
N ARG A 41 19.22 19.71 -3.24
CA ARG A 41 18.38 20.70 -2.55
C ARG A 41 17.10 20.06 -1.98
N ALA A 42 16.53 19.08 -2.69
CA ALA A 42 15.33 18.40 -2.21
C ALA A 42 15.53 17.73 -0.85
N LEU A 43 16.72 17.16 -0.57
CA LEU A 43 17.01 16.62 0.76
C LEU A 43 17.05 17.72 1.83
N GLU A 44 17.59 18.90 1.50
CA GLU A 44 17.60 20.03 2.43
C GLU A 44 16.18 20.49 2.79
N GLU A 45 15.27 20.58 1.82
CA GLU A 45 13.87 20.95 2.07
C GLU A 45 13.14 19.88 2.89
N VAL A 46 13.36 18.59 2.59
CA VAL A 46 12.87 17.47 3.42
C VAL A 46 13.32 17.62 4.87
N ARG A 47 14.61 17.89 5.12
CA ARG A 47 15.15 18.03 6.49
C ARG A 47 14.67 19.28 7.23
N LYS A 48 14.22 20.32 6.52
CA LYS A 48 13.57 21.48 7.16
C LYS A 48 12.15 21.17 7.62
N LEU A 49 11.44 20.29 6.92
CA LEU A 49 10.05 19.92 7.23
C LEU A 49 9.96 18.81 8.27
N LEU A 50 10.94 17.90 8.31
CA LEU A 50 10.99 16.81 9.27
C LEU A 50 11.61 17.22 10.61
N HIS A 51 11.26 16.53 11.70
CA HIS A 51 11.94 16.75 12.98
C HIS A 51 13.39 16.24 12.91
N LYS A 52 14.25 16.74 13.80
CA LYS A 52 15.70 16.51 13.76
C LYS A 52 16.11 15.02 13.67
N ASP A 53 15.34 14.14 14.30
CA ASP A 53 15.61 12.69 14.36
C ASP A 53 14.63 11.86 13.48
N GLU A 54 14.00 12.50 12.49
CA GLU A 54 13.11 11.88 11.52
C GLU A 54 13.73 11.90 10.11
N GLY A 55 13.71 10.74 9.45
CA GLY A 55 13.93 10.61 8.02
C GLY A 55 12.67 10.17 7.28
N LEU A 56 12.79 10.05 5.95
CA LEU A 56 11.68 9.56 5.12
C LEU A 56 11.28 8.13 5.46
N ASP A 57 12.18 7.32 6.02
CA ASP A 57 11.88 5.98 6.55
C ASP A 57 10.78 6.01 7.63
N ARG A 58 10.87 6.98 8.55
CA ARG A 58 9.85 7.18 9.59
C ARG A 58 8.62 7.91 9.06
N ALA A 59 8.83 8.92 8.21
CA ALA A 59 7.74 9.67 7.58
C ALA A 59 6.80 8.75 6.79
N ALA A 60 7.35 7.78 6.05
CA ALA A 60 6.59 6.84 5.25
C ALA A 60 5.73 5.86 6.07
N THR A 61 5.87 5.80 7.39
CA THR A 61 4.99 4.98 8.27
C THR A 61 3.96 5.81 9.02
N TRP A 62 3.94 7.13 8.81
CA TRP A 62 3.17 8.05 9.63
C TRP A 62 1.65 7.91 9.40
N MET A 63 1.19 7.71 8.17
CA MET A 63 -0.25 7.64 7.88
C MET A 63 -0.92 6.43 8.54
N ASP A 64 -0.26 5.27 8.53
CA ASP A 64 -0.78 4.08 9.20
C ASP A 64 -0.86 4.23 10.72
N ARG A 65 0.13 4.91 11.29
CA ARG A 65 0.10 5.26 12.71
C ARG A 65 -1.07 6.20 13.02
N ALA A 66 -1.51 7.02 12.07
CA ALA A 66 -2.70 7.88 12.22
C ALA A 66 -4.02 7.08 12.29
N LYS A 67 -4.03 5.81 11.88
CA LYS A 67 -5.18 4.89 12.03
C LYS A 67 -5.25 4.19 13.39
N LEU A 68 -4.22 4.34 14.24
CA LEU A 68 -4.19 3.70 15.56
C LEU A 68 -5.24 4.32 16.51
N PRO A 69 -5.63 3.62 17.59
CA PRO A 69 -6.51 4.18 18.61
C PRO A 69 -6.00 5.52 19.17
N ASP A 70 -6.91 6.44 19.46
CA ASP A 70 -6.63 7.85 19.83
C ASP A 70 -5.53 8.04 20.89
N LYS A 71 -5.41 7.11 21.84
CA LYS A 71 -4.37 7.14 22.90
C LYS A 71 -2.92 7.01 22.38
N TYR A 72 -2.74 6.57 21.13
CA TYR A 72 -1.44 6.41 20.48
C TYR A 72 -1.15 7.53 19.46
N LEU A 73 -2.13 8.38 19.16
CA LEU A 73 -2.00 9.41 18.14
C LEU A 73 -1.29 10.66 18.67
N THR A 74 -0.42 11.22 17.85
CA THR A 74 0.12 12.57 18.06
C THR A 74 -0.94 13.62 17.73
N ASN A 75 -0.76 14.86 18.18
CA ASN A 75 -1.72 15.94 17.87
C ASN A 75 -1.87 16.14 16.35
N GLU A 76 -0.78 16.10 15.58
CA GLU A 76 -0.84 16.22 14.10
C GLU A 76 -1.69 15.10 13.46
N MET A 77 -1.62 13.88 14.00
CA MET A 77 -2.45 12.75 13.52
C MET A 77 -3.92 12.95 13.90
N LYS A 78 -4.20 13.43 15.11
CA LYS A 78 -5.57 13.75 15.55
C LYS A 78 -6.17 14.86 14.70
N ASP A 79 -5.39 15.89 14.38
CA ASP A 79 -5.82 17.00 13.53
C ASP A 79 -6.13 16.51 12.10
N LEU A 80 -5.29 15.61 11.54
CA LEU A 80 -5.58 14.99 10.24
C LEU A 80 -6.92 14.25 10.29
N VAL A 81 -7.10 13.33 11.23
CA VAL A 81 -8.30 12.48 11.33
C VAL A 81 -9.55 13.32 11.63
N ALA A 82 -9.45 14.32 12.50
CA ALA A 82 -10.57 15.20 12.82
C ALA A 82 -11.02 16.06 11.63
N ASN A 83 -10.07 16.52 10.81
CA ASN A 83 -10.39 17.28 9.58
C ASN A 83 -10.83 16.37 8.42
N ASN A 84 -10.45 15.09 8.46
CA ASN A 84 -10.63 14.11 7.39
C ASN A 84 -11.09 12.76 7.98
N PRO A 85 -12.37 12.65 8.39
CA PRO A 85 -12.89 11.46 9.06
C PRO A 85 -12.83 10.20 8.19
N ASP A 86 -12.80 10.36 6.87
CA ASP A 86 -12.66 9.30 5.88
C ASP A 86 -11.21 9.06 5.43
N SER A 87 -10.21 9.60 6.13
CA SER A 87 -8.78 9.46 5.80
C SER A 87 -8.26 8.02 5.64
N HIS A 88 -9.04 7.00 6.03
CA HIS A 88 -8.75 5.62 5.70
C HIS A 88 -8.80 5.32 4.20
N SER A 89 -9.64 6.02 3.42
CA SER A 89 -9.77 5.87 1.97
C SER A 89 -8.60 6.45 1.18
N PHE A 90 -7.78 7.29 1.83
CA PHE A 90 -6.64 7.98 1.20
C PHE A 90 -5.55 7.03 0.69
N HIS A 91 -5.59 5.78 1.13
CA HIS A 91 -4.52 4.79 0.92
C HIS A 91 -4.71 3.94 -0.34
N TYR A 92 -5.87 3.99 -0.99
CA TYR A 92 -6.16 3.09 -2.09
C TYR A 92 -7.18 3.66 -3.07
N CYS A 93 -7.34 2.95 -4.18
CA CYS A 93 -8.54 2.94 -5.01
C CYS A 93 -8.84 1.48 -5.38
N ASP A 94 -10.11 1.15 -5.58
CA ASP A 94 -10.56 -0.21 -5.85
C ASP A 94 -10.87 -0.41 -7.34
N VAL A 95 -9.97 0.03 -8.22
CA VAL A 95 -10.23 -0.02 -9.67
C VAL A 95 -10.27 -1.47 -10.14
N PRO A 96 -11.28 -1.90 -10.93
CA PRO A 96 -11.35 -3.28 -11.40
C PRO A 96 -10.06 -3.70 -12.11
N PHE A 97 -9.43 -4.79 -11.69
CA PHE A 97 -8.12 -5.21 -12.20
C PHE A 97 -8.13 -5.48 -13.72
N GLN A 98 -9.30 -5.69 -14.34
CA GLN A 98 -9.47 -5.85 -15.78
C GLN A 98 -9.15 -4.57 -16.56
N GLN A 99 -9.28 -3.39 -15.91
CA GLN A 99 -8.98 -2.10 -16.51
C GLN A 99 -7.51 -2.02 -16.94
N LYS A 100 -7.22 -1.02 -17.78
CA LYS A 100 -5.88 -0.78 -18.35
C LYS A 100 -5.31 0.57 -17.98
N VAL A 101 -6.13 1.44 -17.39
CA VAL A 101 -5.78 2.83 -17.11
C VAL A 101 -6.64 3.32 -15.97
N TYR A 102 -6.05 4.12 -15.08
CA TYR A 102 -6.78 4.84 -14.06
C TYR A 102 -7.58 5.98 -14.72
N ARG A 103 -8.84 6.15 -14.34
CA ARG A 103 -9.69 7.24 -14.81
C ARG A 103 -10.50 7.79 -13.64
N ASP A 104 -10.41 9.09 -13.42
CA ASP A 104 -11.26 9.79 -12.46
C ASP A 104 -12.76 9.57 -12.80
N GLY A 105 -13.55 9.33 -11.76
CA GLY A 105 -14.99 9.03 -11.83
C GLY A 105 -15.34 7.63 -12.33
N ALA A 106 -14.36 6.76 -12.60
CA ALA A 106 -14.61 5.36 -12.93
C ALA A 106 -14.85 4.50 -11.68
N THR A 107 -15.30 3.26 -11.88
CA THR A 107 -15.54 2.32 -10.77
C THR A 107 -14.28 2.16 -9.92
N GLY A 108 -14.45 2.19 -8.60
CA GLY A 108 -13.35 2.07 -7.63
C GLY A 108 -12.59 3.37 -7.34
N THR A 109 -12.88 4.48 -8.06
CA THR A 109 -12.26 5.80 -7.81
C THR A 109 -13.18 6.70 -6.99
N ASN A 110 -12.59 7.64 -6.24
CA ASN A 110 -13.33 8.66 -5.51
C ASN A 110 -12.47 9.92 -5.29
N ALA A 111 -13.11 11.02 -4.89
CA ALA A 111 -12.44 12.33 -4.74
C ALA A 111 -11.29 12.34 -3.70
N HIS A 112 -11.26 11.35 -2.81
CA HIS A 112 -10.28 11.20 -1.74
C HIS A 112 -9.45 9.91 -1.90
N ASP A 113 -9.46 9.30 -3.08
CA ASP A 113 -8.61 8.15 -3.35
C ASP A 113 -7.13 8.54 -3.40
N ILE A 114 -6.28 7.51 -3.36
CA ILE A 114 -4.81 7.69 -3.31
C ILE A 114 -4.26 8.63 -4.38
N VAL A 115 -4.82 8.64 -5.59
CA VAL A 115 -4.35 9.48 -6.69
C VAL A 115 -4.64 10.95 -6.37
N HIS A 116 -5.88 11.27 -6.02
CA HIS A 116 -6.30 12.63 -5.71
C HIS A 116 -5.59 13.18 -4.46
N VAL A 117 -5.41 12.35 -3.42
CA VAL A 117 -4.70 12.76 -2.19
C VAL A 117 -3.23 13.06 -2.49
N MET A 118 -2.57 12.25 -3.33
CA MET A 118 -1.20 12.55 -3.77
C MET A 118 -1.11 13.87 -4.54
N GLU A 119 -2.05 14.14 -5.44
CA GLU A 119 -2.11 15.41 -6.18
C GLU A 119 -2.26 16.62 -5.24
N ILE A 120 -3.12 16.52 -4.22
CA ILE A 120 -3.27 17.55 -3.19
C ILE A 120 -1.96 17.74 -2.41
N CYS A 121 -1.31 16.65 -1.99
CA CYS A 121 -0.03 16.72 -1.28
C CYS A 121 1.05 17.41 -2.12
N ILE A 122 1.13 17.09 -3.43
CA ILE A 122 2.05 17.74 -4.37
C ILE A 122 1.78 19.24 -4.45
N LYS A 123 0.51 19.65 -4.61
CA LYS A 123 0.12 21.07 -4.65
C LYS A 123 0.49 21.81 -3.36
N VAL A 124 0.23 21.22 -2.19
CA VAL A 124 0.58 21.81 -0.88
C VAL A 124 2.10 21.99 -0.74
N LEU A 125 2.91 21.04 -1.21
CA LEU A 125 4.37 21.16 -1.17
C LEU A 125 4.93 22.20 -2.14
N GLN A 126 4.26 22.42 -3.28
CA GLN A 126 4.66 23.41 -4.29
C GLN A 126 4.20 24.83 -3.96
N ALA A 127 3.10 25.00 -3.22
CA ALA A 127 2.55 26.31 -2.89
C ALA A 127 3.55 27.14 -2.05
N PRO A 128 3.75 28.45 -2.34
CA PRO A 128 4.63 29.29 -1.53
C PRO A 128 4.09 29.47 -0.10
N ASP A 129 2.78 29.77 0.01
CA ASP A 129 2.00 29.95 1.24
C ASP A 129 0.66 29.18 1.14
N ASP A 130 -0.04 28.98 2.26
CA ASP A 130 -1.39 28.40 2.25
C ASP A 130 -2.38 29.40 1.60
N ASN A 131 -2.73 29.14 0.35
CA ASN A 131 -3.58 30.01 -0.48
C ASN A 131 -5.07 29.60 -0.44
N GLY A 132 -5.45 28.65 0.42
CA GLY A 132 -6.80 28.13 0.54
C GLY A 132 -7.16 26.97 -0.41
N ASP A 133 -6.27 26.60 -1.34
CA ASP A 133 -6.43 25.41 -2.20
C ASP A 133 -5.84 24.15 -1.51
N ASN A 134 -6.39 23.85 -0.34
CA ASN A 134 -5.93 22.79 0.56
C ASN A 134 -7.15 22.12 1.24
N PRO A 135 -7.92 21.30 0.52
CA PRO A 135 -9.16 20.72 1.02
C PRO A 135 -8.94 19.80 2.23
N LEU A 136 -7.75 19.19 2.35
CA LEU A 136 -7.39 18.30 3.46
C LEU A 136 -6.96 19.07 4.73
N LYS A 137 -6.77 20.39 4.63
CA LYS A 137 -6.29 21.27 5.72
C LYS A 137 -4.96 20.82 6.32
N ILE A 138 -4.07 20.31 5.48
CA ILE A 138 -2.76 19.78 5.91
C ILE A 138 -1.64 20.79 5.68
N HIS A 139 -0.62 20.80 6.53
CA HIS A 139 0.57 21.61 6.32
C HIS A 139 1.64 20.85 5.54
N LYS A 140 2.66 21.55 5.01
CA LYS A 140 3.73 20.96 4.19
C LYS A 140 4.43 19.75 4.83
N ARG A 141 4.61 19.75 6.15
CA ARG A 141 5.17 18.60 6.88
C ARG A 141 4.27 17.37 6.76
N VAL A 142 2.97 17.52 7.02
CA VAL A 142 2.00 16.42 6.89
C VAL A 142 1.89 15.97 5.43
N ALA A 143 1.83 16.91 4.48
CA ALA A 143 1.84 16.60 3.05
C ALA A 143 3.07 15.80 2.61
N LEU A 144 4.27 16.13 3.12
CA LEU A 144 5.49 15.36 2.87
C LEU A 144 5.41 13.94 3.43
N MET A 145 4.94 13.78 4.66
CA MET A 145 4.82 12.45 5.29
C MET A 145 3.77 11.60 4.59
N MET A 146 2.64 12.20 4.22
CA MET A 146 1.60 11.55 3.42
C MET A 146 2.15 11.12 2.07
N LEU A 147 2.83 12.01 1.35
CA LEU A 147 3.38 11.68 0.03
C LEU A 147 4.46 10.59 0.09
N ALA A 148 5.30 10.58 1.13
CA ALA A 148 6.29 9.53 1.34
C ALA A 148 5.63 8.15 1.56
N HIS A 149 4.50 8.12 2.25
CA HIS A 149 3.71 6.91 2.49
C HIS A 149 2.96 6.47 1.24
N LEU A 150 2.17 7.37 0.62
CA LEU A 150 1.30 7.07 -0.51
C LEU A 150 2.06 6.65 -1.77
N VAL A 151 3.30 7.13 -1.99
CA VAL A 151 4.13 6.57 -3.07
C VAL A 151 4.35 5.07 -2.85
N GLY A 152 4.50 4.60 -1.61
CA GLY A 152 4.60 3.18 -1.31
C GLY A 152 3.30 2.41 -1.57
N ASP A 153 2.19 2.91 -1.02
CA ASP A 153 0.86 2.31 -1.21
C ASP A 153 0.53 2.20 -2.71
N LEU A 154 0.76 3.26 -3.48
CA LEU A 154 0.45 3.28 -4.92
C LEU A 154 1.22 2.22 -5.70
N HIS A 155 2.39 1.79 -5.24
CA HIS A 155 3.19 0.75 -5.89
C HIS A 155 2.81 -0.67 -5.46
N GLN A 156 2.07 -0.80 -4.36
CA GLN A 156 1.47 -2.06 -3.94
C GLN A 156 0.26 -2.34 -4.87
N PRO A 157 0.30 -3.39 -5.71
CA PRO A 157 -0.71 -3.55 -6.77
C PRO A 157 -2.17 -3.65 -6.28
N LEU A 158 -2.40 -4.23 -5.09
CA LEU A 158 -3.70 -4.39 -4.45
C LEU A 158 -4.21 -3.13 -3.73
N HIS A 159 -3.42 -2.06 -3.64
CA HIS A 159 -3.91 -0.73 -3.22
C HIS A 159 -4.55 0.05 -4.39
N VAL A 160 -4.49 -0.49 -5.61
CA VAL A 160 -5.01 0.20 -6.80
C VAL A 160 -5.93 -0.72 -7.61
N GLY A 161 -5.53 -1.96 -7.80
CA GLY A 161 -6.32 -2.97 -8.50
C GLY A 161 -7.11 -3.85 -7.53
N CYS A 162 -8.41 -3.95 -7.78
CA CYS A 162 -9.37 -4.70 -6.97
C CYS A 162 -10.11 -5.72 -7.83
N SER A 163 -10.54 -6.83 -7.23
CA SER A 163 -11.38 -7.79 -7.92
C SER A 163 -12.85 -7.61 -7.54
N TYR A 164 -13.72 -7.85 -8.52
CA TYR A 164 -15.17 -7.88 -8.32
C TYR A 164 -15.66 -9.29 -8.58
N VAL A 165 -16.38 -9.86 -7.63
CA VAL A 165 -16.81 -11.26 -7.65
C VAL A 165 -18.33 -11.34 -7.72
N ASP A 166 -18.83 -12.09 -8.71
CA ASP A 166 -20.27 -12.27 -8.90
C ASP A 166 -20.89 -13.32 -7.96
N ALA A 167 -22.20 -13.53 -8.12
CA ALA A 167 -22.96 -14.48 -7.32
C ALA A 167 -22.50 -15.94 -7.51
N ASP A 168 -21.81 -16.25 -8.61
CA ASP A 168 -21.32 -17.58 -8.99
C ASP A 168 -19.80 -17.75 -8.72
N ASN A 169 -19.19 -16.78 -8.01
CA ASN A 169 -17.77 -16.75 -7.65
C ASN A 169 -16.80 -16.55 -8.84
N HIS A 170 -17.26 -15.90 -9.92
CA HIS A 170 -16.41 -15.49 -11.02
C HIS A 170 -15.95 -14.05 -10.88
N PHE A 171 -14.73 -13.78 -11.32
CA PHE A 171 -14.29 -12.41 -11.51
C PHE A 171 -15.07 -11.76 -12.66
N VAL A 172 -15.62 -10.58 -12.38
CA VAL A 172 -16.38 -9.78 -13.34
C VAL A 172 -15.84 -8.36 -13.40
N ASP A 173 -16.12 -7.66 -14.50
CA ASP A 173 -15.77 -6.26 -14.68
C ASP A 173 -17.03 -5.40 -14.54
N PRO A 174 -17.20 -4.65 -13.43
CA PRO A 174 -18.39 -3.83 -13.20
C PRO A 174 -18.55 -2.71 -14.23
N ASP A 175 -17.48 -2.26 -14.90
CA ASP A 175 -17.58 -1.26 -15.97
C ASP A 175 -18.34 -1.79 -17.21
N THR A 176 -18.52 -3.11 -17.32
CA THR A 176 -19.36 -3.73 -18.36
C THR A 176 -20.84 -3.82 -17.98
N GLY A 177 -21.23 -3.35 -16.78
CA GLY A 177 -22.57 -3.49 -16.22
C GLY A 177 -22.79 -4.83 -15.49
N ALA A 178 -21.77 -5.66 -15.38
CA ALA A 178 -21.82 -6.88 -14.57
C ALA A 178 -21.97 -6.53 -13.09
N LYS A 179 -22.70 -7.37 -12.34
CA LYS A 179 -22.87 -7.19 -10.90
C LYS A 179 -21.85 -8.06 -10.17
N GLY A 180 -20.93 -7.42 -9.45
CA GLY A 180 -19.98 -8.09 -8.57
C GLY A 180 -19.78 -7.29 -7.30
N GLN A 181 -19.43 -7.98 -6.22
CA GLN A 181 -18.98 -7.37 -4.98
C GLN A 181 -17.46 -7.19 -5.06
N GLU A 182 -16.97 -6.02 -4.67
CA GLU A 182 -15.52 -5.82 -4.50
C GLU A 182 -14.93 -6.72 -3.40
N ASP A 183 -13.67 -7.09 -3.57
CA ASP A 183 -12.89 -7.84 -2.58
C ASP A 183 -12.04 -6.95 -1.66
N ALA A 184 -12.21 -5.63 -1.76
CA ALA A 184 -11.48 -4.60 -1.05
C ALA A 184 -9.96 -4.76 -1.19
N GLY A 185 -9.47 -4.79 -2.44
CA GLY A 185 -8.05 -4.99 -2.73
C GLY A 185 -7.53 -6.35 -2.25
N GLY A 186 -8.36 -7.40 -2.31
CA GLY A 186 -8.01 -8.73 -1.81
C GLY A 186 -8.03 -8.89 -0.28
N ASN A 187 -8.57 -7.92 0.47
CA ASN A 187 -8.78 -8.11 1.91
C ASN A 187 -9.83 -9.19 2.21
N TYR A 188 -10.77 -9.42 1.30
CA TYR A 188 -11.83 -10.42 1.45
C TYR A 188 -11.44 -11.81 0.91
N PHE A 189 -10.16 -12.02 0.58
CA PHE A 189 -9.64 -13.32 0.13
C PHE A 189 -8.71 -13.96 1.15
N HIS A 190 -9.17 -15.03 1.80
CA HIS A 190 -8.42 -15.79 2.79
C HIS A 190 -7.63 -16.94 2.17
N ILE A 191 -6.30 -16.92 2.31
CA ILE A 191 -5.43 -17.95 1.79
C ILE A 191 -5.54 -19.22 2.65
N LYS A 192 -6.10 -20.29 2.07
CA LYS A 192 -6.42 -21.56 2.75
C LYS A 192 -5.24 -22.17 3.49
N GLN A 193 -4.06 -22.19 2.86
CA GLN A 193 -2.86 -22.83 3.40
C GLN A 193 -2.14 -21.99 4.46
N ARG A 194 -2.55 -20.73 4.68
CA ARG A 194 -1.84 -19.76 5.53
C ARG A 194 -2.63 -19.35 6.76
N LYS A 195 -3.38 -20.27 7.37
CA LYS A 195 -4.25 -19.99 8.52
C LYS A 195 -5.24 -18.84 8.27
N GLY A 196 -5.66 -18.63 7.02
CA GLY A 196 -6.67 -17.64 6.66
C GLY A 196 -6.17 -16.20 6.53
N ILE A 197 -4.86 -15.98 6.35
CA ILE A 197 -4.31 -14.65 6.06
C ILE A 197 -4.94 -14.09 4.78
N ALA A 198 -5.36 -12.83 4.83
CA ALA A 198 -5.90 -12.11 3.69
C ALA A 198 -4.86 -11.95 2.57
N LEU A 199 -5.28 -11.99 1.31
CA LEU A 199 -4.40 -11.82 0.16
C LEU A 199 -3.68 -10.46 0.22
N HIS A 200 -4.40 -9.40 0.59
CA HIS A 200 -3.82 -8.08 0.81
C HIS A 200 -2.64 -8.13 1.83
N GLY A 201 -2.89 -8.71 3.01
CA GLY A 201 -1.86 -8.93 4.05
C GLY A 201 -0.68 -9.77 3.61
N TYR A 202 -0.89 -10.73 2.71
CA TYR A 202 0.18 -11.51 2.09
C TYR A 202 1.11 -10.65 1.23
N TRP A 203 0.56 -9.73 0.43
CA TRP A 203 1.36 -8.80 -0.38
C TRP A 203 2.08 -7.77 0.49
N ASP A 204 1.38 -7.22 1.49
CA ASP A 204 1.93 -6.15 2.32
C ASP A 204 3.08 -6.60 3.21
N THR A 205 2.95 -7.76 3.85
CA THR A 205 3.89 -8.13 4.91
C THR A 205 4.73 -9.34 4.54
N GLN A 206 4.09 -10.42 4.07
CA GLN A 206 4.78 -11.68 3.84
C GLN A 206 5.69 -11.62 2.63
N THR A 207 5.21 -11.03 1.54
CA THR A 207 5.97 -10.93 0.30
C THR A 207 7.18 -10.01 0.46
N VAL A 208 7.04 -8.91 1.22
CA VAL A 208 8.15 -8.02 1.60
C VAL A 208 9.21 -8.77 2.43
N LYS A 209 8.78 -9.59 3.40
CA LYS A 209 9.70 -10.46 4.17
C LYS A 209 10.43 -11.44 3.25
N MET A 210 9.73 -12.07 2.30
CA MET A 210 10.33 -13.01 1.35
C MET A 210 11.35 -12.34 0.42
N ALA A 211 11.05 -11.13 -0.06
CA ALA A 211 12.00 -10.31 -0.82
C ALA A 211 13.27 -10.03 0.00
N ARG A 212 13.12 -9.63 1.27
CA ARG A 212 14.26 -9.42 2.18
C ARG A 212 15.08 -10.68 2.41
N ASP A 213 14.43 -11.78 2.75
CA ASP A 213 15.11 -13.04 3.05
C ASP A 213 15.78 -13.62 1.79
N HIS A 214 15.20 -13.43 0.61
CA HIS A 214 15.84 -13.76 -0.66
C HIS A 214 17.11 -12.96 -0.88
N LEU A 215 17.05 -11.62 -0.82
CA LEU A 215 18.19 -10.78 -1.16
C LEU A 215 19.31 -10.82 -0.11
N LEU A 216 18.97 -10.93 1.18
CA LEU A 216 19.96 -10.92 2.27
C LEU A 216 20.48 -12.29 2.65
N LYS A 217 19.61 -13.32 2.64
CA LYS A 217 19.95 -14.66 3.14
C LYS A 217 20.04 -15.70 2.03
N LYS A 218 19.71 -15.33 0.78
CA LYS A 218 19.62 -16.26 -0.37
C LYS A 218 18.67 -17.43 -0.10
N ILE A 219 17.66 -17.21 0.73
CA ILE A 219 16.63 -18.21 1.02
C ILE A 219 15.62 -18.16 -0.13
N PRO A 220 15.32 -19.28 -0.80
CA PRO A 220 14.29 -19.29 -1.83
C PRO A 220 12.92 -18.99 -1.22
N PRO A 221 12.03 -18.26 -1.91
CA PRO A 221 10.66 -18.09 -1.45
C PRO A 221 9.98 -19.46 -1.41
N THR A 222 9.36 -19.81 -0.28
CA THR A 222 8.61 -21.07 -0.12
C THR A 222 7.20 -20.83 0.40
N GLU A 223 6.28 -21.73 0.05
CA GLU A 223 4.92 -21.79 0.59
C GLU A 223 4.87 -22.02 2.11
N ASP A 224 6.00 -22.34 2.75
CA ASP A 224 6.09 -22.68 4.17
C ASP A 224 6.97 -21.73 4.97
N SER A 225 7.42 -20.60 4.40
CA SER A 225 8.16 -19.59 5.15
C SER A 225 7.38 -19.24 6.42
N ALA A 226 7.95 -19.57 7.58
CA ALA A 226 7.28 -19.55 8.87
C ALA A 226 6.60 -18.18 9.15
N PRO A 227 5.57 -18.15 10.02
CA PRO A 227 5.04 -16.88 10.53
C PRO A 227 6.17 -15.95 11.00
N GLU A 228 5.89 -14.65 11.00
CA GLU A 228 6.81 -13.62 11.49
C GLU A 228 7.51 -14.10 12.77
N GLU A 229 8.84 -14.23 12.74
CA GLU A 229 9.57 -14.16 14.00
C GLU A 229 9.29 -12.77 14.54
N PRO A 230 8.99 -12.62 15.84
CA PRO A 230 8.74 -11.30 16.40
C PRO A 230 9.90 -10.39 16.03
N ALA A 231 9.58 -9.26 15.40
CA ALA A 231 10.58 -8.27 15.06
C ALA A 231 11.43 -7.95 16.29
N SER A 232 12.74 -7.80 16.08
CA SER A 232 13.66 -7.48 17.16
C SER A 232 13.16 -6.23 17.87
N LYS A 233 12.88 -6.31 19.18
CA LYS A 233 12.48 -5.14 19.97
C LYS A 233 13.58 -4.09 20.10
N ASP A 234 14.80 -4.39 19.63
CA ASP A 234 15.90 -3.44 19.53
C ASP A 234 15.78 -2.60 18.24
N PRO A 235 15.48 -1.29 18.36
CA PRO A 235 15.32 -0.41 17.20
C PRO A 235 16.59 -0.31 16.34
N ALA A 236 17.78 -0.51 16.91
CA ALA A 236 19.03 -0.44 16.15
C ALA A 236 19.16 -1.61 15.17
N VAL A 237 18.68 -2.79 15.57
CA VAL A 237 18.67 -3.99 14.72
C VAL A 237 17.68 -3.85 13.58
N GLU A 238 16.49 -3.30 13.85
CA GLU A 238 15.48 -3.04 12.81
C GLU A 238 15.98 -2.01 11.78
N VAL A 239 16.56 -0.90 12.24
CA VAL A 239 17.14 0.12 11.36
C VAL A 239 18.26 -0.46 10.49
N ALA A 240 19.15 -1.28 11.07
CA ALA A 240 20.20 -1.95 10.31
C ALA A 240 19.63 -2.90 9.26
N ALA A 241 18.60 -3.70 9.61
CA ALA A 241 17.95 -4.63 8.69
C ALA A 241 17.29 -3.91 7.51
N VAL A 242 16.57 -2.80 7.76
CA VAL A 242 15.97 -1.97 6.70
C VAL A 242 17.04 -1.39 5.78
N ARG A 243 18.13 -0.86 6.34
CA ARG A 243 19.24 -0.28 5.56
C ARG A 243 19.92 -1.33 4.67
N ASP A 244 20.20 -2.50 5.22
CA ASP A 244 20.88 -3.57 4.50
C ASP A 244 19.97 -4.11 3.39
N PHE A 245 18.66 -4.26 3.66
CA PHE A 245 17.67 -4.64 2.65
C PHE A 245 17.55 -3.60 1.54
N SER A 246 17.46 -2.31 1.89
CA SER A 246 17.42 -1.19 0.94
C SER A 246 18.65 -1.20 0.01
N THR A 247 19.83 -1.44 0.58
CA THR A 247 21.08 -1.52 -0.19
C THR A 247 21.07 -2.71 -1.15
N ALA A 248 20.58 -3.87 -0.70
CA ALA A 248 20.48 -5.06 -1.54
C ALA A 248 19.46 -4.87 -2.68
N LEU A 249 18.31 -4.26 -2.41
CA LEU A 249 17.29 -3.92 -3.41
C LEU A 249 17.84 -2.98 -4.48
N MET A 250 18.47 -1.88 -4.08
CA MET A 250 19.06 -0.92 -5.03
C MET A 250 20.15 -1.54 -5.90
N LYS A 251 20.85 -2.57 -5.40
CA LYS A 251 21.85 -3.31 -6.16
C LYS A 251 21.22 -4.31 -7.14
N ALA A 252 20.20 -5.04 -6.70
CA ALA A 252 19.51 -6.04 -7.52
C ALA A 252 18.64 -5.39 -8.62
N HIS A 253 17.97 -4.29 -8.26
CA HIS A 253 17.03 -3.56 -9.09
C HIS A 253 17.44 -2.08 -9.13
N PRO A 254 18.51 -1.73 -9.87
CA PRO A 254 19.01 -0.36 -9.95
C PRO A 254 17.99 0.55 -10.60
N ARG A 255 18.03 1.85 -10.25
CA ARG A 255 17.15 2.87 -10.83
C ARG A 255 17.15 2.83 -12.36
N GLN A 256 15.97 2.97 -12.94
CA GLN A 256 15.78 3.07 -14.38
C GLN A 256 15.11 4.40 -14.70
N SER A 257 15.63 5.12 -15.70
CA SER A 257 15.14 6.47 -16.05
C SER A 257 13.68 6.48 -16.50
N GLU A 258 13.24 5.39 -17.13
CA GLU A 258 11.88 5.15 -17.60
C GLU A 258 10.86 5.00 -16.47
N TRP A 259 11.31 4.79 -15.22
CA TRP A 259 10.41 4.76 -14.07
C TRP A 259 9.89 6.16 -13.71
N ILE A 260 10.58 7.23 -14.11
CA ILE A 260 10.15 8.60 -13.79
C ILE A 260 8.90 8.94 -14.62
N GLY A 261 7.90 9.55 -13.95
CA GLY A 261 6.71 10.06 -14.63
C GLY A 261 7.07 11.11 -15.69
N LYS A 262 6.22 11.23 -16.71
CA LYS A 262 6.44 12.16 -17.82
C LYS A 262 5.55 13.39 -17.66
N GLY A 263 6.04 14.54 -18.12
CA GLY A 263 5.28 15.79 -18.09
C GLY A 263 5.18 16.41 -16.68
N PRO A 264 4.16 17.25 -16.43
CA PRO A 264 3.94 17.90 -15.15
C PRO A 264 3.85 16.90 -13.98
N VAL A 265 4.43 17.25 -12.84
CA VAL A 265 4.60 16.33 -11.69
C VAL A 265 3.27 15.93 -11.03
N ASP A 266 2.27 16.80 -11.10
CA ASP A 266 0.90 16.54 -10.65
C ASP A 266 0.20 15.46 -11.49
N THR A 267 0.71 15.13 -12.69
CA THR A 267 0.16 14.03 -13.51
C THR A 267 0.82 12.67 -13.24
N TRP A 268 1.86 12.61 -12.39
CA TRP A 268 2.58 11.37 -12.13
C TRP A 268 1.79 10.33 -11.33
N PRO A 269 0.97 10.70 -10.32
CA PRO A 269 0.13 9.74 -9.59
C PRO A 269 -0.79 8.93 -10.51
N VAL A 270 -1.46 9.56 -11.49
CA VAL A 270 -2.31 8.87 -12.48
C VAL A 270 -1.52 7.85 -13.33
N GLN A 271 -0.29 8.20 -13.73
CA GLN A 271 0.58 7.31 -14.51
C GLN A 271 0.97 6.08 -13.70
N TRP A 272 1.36 6.28 -12.45
CA TRP A 272 1.79 5.21 -11.57
C TRP A 272 0.61 4.33 -11.14
N ALA A 273 -0.56 4.90 -10.86
CA ALA A 273 -1.80 4.15 -10.63
C ALA A 273 -2.14 3.26 -11.84
N THR A 274 -2.01 3.80 -13.05
CA THR A 274 -2.22 3.04 -14.29
C THR A 274 -1.29 1.83 -14.40
N GLU A 275 -0.02 2.00 -14.07
CA GLU A 275 0.93 0.87 -14.01
C GLU A 275 0.53 -0.16 -12.97
N SER A 276 0.13 0.28 -11.77
CA SER A 276 -0.27 -0.60 -10.67
C SER A 276 -1.54 -1.40 -10.97
N ILE A 277 -2.52 -0.80 -11.68
CA ILE A 277 -3.71 -1.53 -12.17
C ILE A 277 -3.27 -2.67 -13.10
N VAL A 278 -2.40 -2.38 -14.07
CA VAL A 278 -1.92 -3.41 -15.02
C VAL A 278 -1.17 -4.52 -14.28
N LEU A 279 -0.36 -4.14 -13.28
CA LEU A 279 0.40 -5.07 -12.47
C LEU A 279 -0.50 -5.93 -11.57
N SER A 280 -1.58 -5.38 -11.01
CA SER A 280 -2.51 -6.07 -10.10
C SER A 280 -3.13 -7.35 -10.70
N LYS A 281 -3.15 -7.47 -12.03
CA LYS A 281 -3.57 -8.69 -12.73
C LYS A 281 -2.83 -9.92 -12.24
N ILE A 282 -1.54 -9.79 -11.90
CA ILE A 282 -0.74 -10.89 -11.38
C ILE A 282 -1.23 -11.36 -10.00
N CYS A 283 -1.84 -10.47 -9.22
CA CYS A 283 -2.35 -10.79 -7.89
C CYS A 283 -3.56 -11.70 -7.94
N PHE A 284 -4.30 -11.69 -9.05
CA PHE A 284 -5.51 -12.50 -9.24
C PHE A 284 -5.31 -13.65 -10.24
N GLU A 285 -4.11 -13.77 -10.84
CA GLU A 285 -3.81 -14.79 -11.83
C GLU A 285 -3.88 -16.19 -11.20
N CYS A 286 -4.64 -17.09 -11.83
CA CYS A 286 -4.82 -18.48 -11.38
C CYS A 286 -5.38 -18.64 -9.95
N ILE A 287 -5.98 -17.59 -9.40
CA ILE A 287 -6.80 -17.68 -8.18
C ILE A 287 -8.24 -17.96 -8.59
N THR A 288 -8.90 -18.90 -7.90
CA THR A 288 -10.33 -19.16 -8.06
C THR A 288 -11.00 -19.03 -6.71
N PRO A 289 -11.90 -18.05 -6.52
CA PRO A 289 -12.74 -17.99 -5.33
C PRO A 289 -13.62 -19.23 -5.28
N SER A 290 -13.54 -20.03 -4.22
CA SER A 290 -14.28 -21.30 -4.13
C SER A 290 -15.28 -21.31 -2.98
N ASP A 291 -14.82 -21.19 -1.73
CA ASP A 291 -15.67 -21.28 -0.54
C ASP A 291 -15.93 -19.87 0.01
N ARG A 292 -17.14 -19.32 -0.21
CA ARG A 292 -17.52 -18.02 0.34
C ARG A 292 -18.37 -18.13 1.60
N PHE A 293 -18.24 -17.15 2.49
CA PHE A 293 -19.08 -17.01 3.67
C PHE A 293 -19.53 -15.57 3.84
N LEU A 294 -20.72 -15.40 4.42
CA LEU A 294 -21.32 -14.10 4.67
C LEU A 294 -20.74 -13.53 5.97
N VAL A 295 -20.20 -12.31 5.90
CA VAL A 295 -19.81 -11.53 7.05
C VAL A 295 -20.93 -10.52 7.34
N PRO A 296 -21.65 -10.68 8.46
CA PRO A 296 -22.72 -9.77 8.82
C PRO A 296 -22.15 -8.39 9.17
N LYS A 297 -22.99 -7.37 9.03
CA LYS A 297 -22.68 -6.01 9.51
C LYS A 297 -22.30 -6.03 11.00
N ASP A 298 -21.23 -5.32 11.35
CA ASP A 298 -20.72 -5.19 12.73
C ASP A 298 -21.01 -3.78 13.25
N ASP A 299 -21.64 -3.68 14.43
CA ASP A 299 -21.91 -2.42 15.11
C ASP A 299 -20.62 -1.64 15.45
N LYS A 300 -19.46 -2.31 15.52
CA LYS A 300 -18.16 -1.68 15.78
C LYS A 300 -17.53 -1.04 14.55
N HIS A 301 -17.99 -1.42 13.35
CA HIS A 301 -17.51 -0.93 12.06
C HIS A 301 -18.72 -0.52 11.22
N PRO A 302 -19.41 0.58 11.59
CA PRO A 302 -20.72 0.92 11.04
C PRO A 302 -20.70 1.18 9.53
N ASP A 303 -19.55 1.54 8.98
CA ASP A 303 -19.32 1.78 7.55
C ASP A 303 -19.14 0.49 6.74
N ARG A 304 -18.90 -0.65 7.40
CA ARG A 304 -18.75 -1.95 6.75
C ARG A 304 -20.12 -2.62 6.65
N GLU A 305 -20.68 -2.61 5.45
CA GLU A 305 -21.93 -3.32 5.17
C GLU A 305 -21.75 -4.84 5.21
N GLU A 306 -22.87 -5.57 5.23
CA GLU A 306 -22.86 -7.01 5.03
C GLU A 306 -22.24 -7.35 3.66
N HIS A 307 -21.32 -8.31 3.63
CA HIS A 307 -20.57 -8.68 2.43
C HIS A 307 -20.12 -10.14 2.51
N PHE A 308 -19.68 -10.68 1.38
CA PHE A 308 -19.04 -12.00 1.30
C PHE A 308 -17.53 -11.88 1.39
N GLU A 309 -16.91 -12.88 2.03
CA GLU A 309 -15.47 -13.15 1.96
C GLU A 309 -15.28 -14.56 1.38
N TRP A 310 -14.15 -14.81 0.72
CA TRP A 310 -13.85 -16.08 0.05
C TRP A 310 -12.57 -16.71 0.55
N VAL A 311 -12.54 -18.03 0.55
CA VAL A 311 -11.32 -18.81 0.68
C VAL A 311 -10.73 -19.03 -0.72
N ILE A 312 -9.43 -18.78 -0.82
CA ILE A 312 -8.65 -18.96 -2.05
C ILE A 312 -7.47 -19.91 -1.82
N THR A 313 -7.00 -20.51 -2.92
CA THR A 313 -5.74 -21.26 -2.95
C THR A 313 -4.82 -20.58 -3.96
N LEU A 314 -3.57 -20.37 -3.57
CA LEU A 314 -2.56 -19.79 -4.44
C LEU A 314 -1.91 -20.90 -5.29
N PRO A 315 -1.55 -20.63 -6.55
CA PRO A 315 -0.76 -21.56 -7.34
C PRO A 315 0.66 -21.68 -6.78
N SER A 316 1.35 -22.79 -7.07
CA SER A 316 2.63 -23.11 -6.43
C SER A 316 3.78 -22.16 -6.76
N ASP A 317 3.70 -21.46 -7.89
CA ASP A 317 4.67 -20.45 -8.33
C ASP A 317 4.36 -19.04 -7.79
N TYR A 318 3.20 -18.84 -7.13
CA TYR A 318 2.77 -17.56 -6.62
C TYR A 318 3.80 -16.89 -5.69
N PRO A 319 4.44 -17.60 -4.74
CA PRO A 319 5.43 -17.00 -3.85
C PRO A 319 6.65 -16.42 -4.57
N VAL A 320 7.06 -17.03 -5.69
CA VAL A 320 8.18 -16.52 -6.51
C VAL A 320 7.72 -15.28 -7.26
N LYS A 321 6.57 -15.37 -7.94
CA LYS A 321 6.01 -14.28 -8.74
C LYS A 321 5.75 -13.02 -7.91
N SER A 322 5.07 -13.15 -6.76
CA SER A 322 4.77 -12.01 -5.89
C SER A 322 6.05 -11.36 -5.38
N ARG A 323 7.02 -12.16 -4.95
CA ARG A 323 8.32 -11.68 -4.45
C ARG A 323 9.08 -10.91 -5.52
N ASP A 324 9.15 -11.44 -6.74
CA ASP A 324 9.84 -10.77 -7.86
C ASP A 324 9.24 -9.39 -8.15
N VAL A 325 7.90 -9.28 -8.09
CA VAL A 325 7.19 -8.00 -8.24
C VAL A 325 7.54 -7.05 -7.09
N VAL A 326 7.44 -7.49 -5.85
CA VAL A 326 7.70 -6.63 -4.67
C VAL A 326 9.13 -6.11 -4.65
N GLU A 327 10.13 -6.91 -5.05
CA GLU A 327 11.51 -6.43 -5.11
C GLU A 327 11.69 -5.27 -6.09
N VAL A 328 11.07 -5.35 -7.27
CA VAL A 328 11.13 -4.27 -8.28
C VAL A 328 10.38 -3.05 -7.78
N GLU A 329 9.13 -3.23 -7.33
CA GLU A 329 8.25 -2.12 -6.98
C GLU A 329 8.70 -1.35 -5.72
N LEU A 330 9.31 -2.01 -4.73
CA LEU A 330 9.92 -1.31 -3.58
C LEU A 330 11.10 -0.41 -4.02
N SER A 331 11.98 -0.92 -4.91
CA SER A 331 13.10 -0.13 -5.44
C SER A 331 12.60 1.02 -6.31
N LYS A 332 11.59 0.75 -7.15
CA LYS A 332 10.93 1.71 -8.03
C LYS A 332 10.25 2.83 -7.26
N ALA A 333 9.48 2.51 -6.23
CA ALA A 333 8.79 3.45 -5.36
C ALA A 333 9.79 4.39 -4.66
N GLY A 334 10.88 3.84 -4.10
CA GLY A 334 11.93 4.66 -3.48
C GLY A 334 12.60 5.62 -4.46
N TYR A 335 12.89 5.17 -5.68
CA TYR A 335 13.44 6.03 -6.72
C TYR A 335 12.45 7.11 -7.18
N ARG A 336 11.17 6.74 -7.36
CA ARG A 336 10.10 7.66 -7.76
C ARG A 336 9.83 8.73 -6.71
N LEU A 337 9.82 8.38 -5.43
CA LEU A 337 9.71 9.35 -4.34
C LEU A 337 10.85 10.37 -4.41
N ALA A 338 12.10 9.92 -4.59
CA ALA A 338 13.23 10.83 -4.73
C ALA A 338 13.14 11.72 -5.98
N ALA A 339 12.73 11.15 -7.13
CA ALA A 339 12.56 11.90 -8.38
C ALA A 339 11.46 12.96 -8.27
N LEU A 340 10.35 12.61 -7.63
CA LEU A 340 9.23 13.52 -7.38
C LEU A 340 9.66 14.69 -6.49
N LEU A 341 10.34 14.40 -5.37
CA LEU A 341 10.81 15.45 -4.46
C LEU A 341 11.86 16.36 -5.11
N LYS A 342 12.74 15.82 -5.96
CA LYS A 342 13.66 16.60 -6.80
C LYS A 342 12.94 17.48 -7.83
N THR A 343 11.77 17.05 -8.30
CA THR A 343 10.97 17.83 -9.24
C THR A 343 10.22 18.96 -8.55
N ILE A 344 9.73 18.72 -7.32
CA ILE A 344 9.13 19.76 -6.46
C ILE A 344 10.20 20.79 -6.03
N TRP A 345 11.38 20.33 -5.65
CA TRP A 345 12.49 21.17 -5.19
C TRP A 345 13.75 20.97 -6.05
N PRO A 346 13.76 21.52 -7.28
CA PRO A 346 14.90 21.36 -8.18
C PRO A 346 16.15 22.06 -7.64
N ASP A 347 17.31 21.51 -7.95
CA ASP A 347 18.61 22.13 -7.65
C ASP A 347 18.70 23.52 -8.29
N LYS A 348 19.38 24.46 -7.61
CA LYS A 348 19.60 25.80 -8.14
C LYS A 348 20.53 25.69 -9.36
N LYS A 349 20.14 26.31 -10.47
CA LYS A 349 20.95 26.39 -11.69
C LYS A 349 22.18 27.27 -11.49
#